data_AF-A0A0M3A2A5-F1
#
_entry.id   AF-A0A0M3A2A5-F1
#
_cell.length_a   1.000
_cell.length_b   1.000
_cell.length_c   1.000
_cell.angle_alpha   90.00
_cell.angle_beta   90.00
_cell.angle_gamma   90.00
#
_symmetry.space_group_name_H-M   'P 1'
#
loop_
_entity.id
_entity.type
_entity.pdbx_description
1 polymer ?
#
loop_
_entity_poly.entity_id
_entity_poly.type
_entity_poly.pdbx_seq_one_letter_code
_entity_poly.pdbx_strand_id
1 'polypeptide(L)'
;MFWSGNKLHSKKKSLVPSHPDTAIDCASLVLTIGTEVYITPNSENDIKVKKTLTVEEPQFIIPKGQFALLITEEEVHVPYQNIAFISFKAKYKYKGLINVSGFHVDPGWKGKLTFSVYNAGPSDVVLEKGNPFALIWYADLDQEGIFNGDYANNQYVKKDKPITSISSDKVTDMTGDIFSPFKLKKDIEELKEKYNKEIIEIKKEVNAIEGKLLVRTGLLIFTFISLLIVIIRLLK
;
A
#
# COMPACT_ATOMS: atom_id res chain seq x y z
N MET A 1 14.89 5.98 -30.27
CA MET A 1 16.04 5.22 -29.73
C MET A 1 16.26 5.55 -28.26
N PHE A 2 16.74 4.61 -27.42
CA PHE A 2 17.03 4.86 -26.00
C PHE A 2 18.32 5.66 -25.81
N TRP A 3 18.36 6.49 -24.76
CA TRP A 3 19.49 7.38 -24.48
C TRP A 3 20.57 6.66 -23.68
N SER A 4 21.84 6.86 -24.06
CA SER A 4 22.98 6.35 -23.30
C SER A 4 23.28 7.21 -22.08
N GLY A 5 24.04 6.67 -21.11
CA GLY A 5 24.54 7.43 -19.97
C GLY A 5 25.30 8.70 -20.35
N ASN A 6 26.07 8.68 -21.45
CA ASN A 6 26.78 9.86 -21.95
C ASN A 6 25.82 10.97 -22.42
N LYS A 7 24.74 10.61 -23.12
CA LYS A 7 23.70 11.56 -23.56
C LYS A 7 22.93 12.12 -22.35
N LEU A 8 22.64 11.28 -21.36
CA LEU A 8 22.03 11.72 -20.11
C LEU A 8 22.95 12.68 -19.33
N HIS A 9 24.24 12.37 -19.26
CA HIS A 9 25.22 13.21 -18.55
C HIS A 9 25.30 14.63 -19.11
N SER A 10 25.32 14.77 -20.45
CA SER A 10 25.35 16.10 -21.08
C SER A 10 24.04 16.86 -20.93
N LYS A 11 22.90 16.17 -20.76
CA LYS A 11 21.56 16.77 -20.68
C LYS A 11 20.97 16.84 -19.26
N LYS A 12 21.64 16.31 -18.23
CA LYS A 12 21.10 16.22 -16.86
C LYS A 12 20.59 17.56 -16.31
N LYS A 13 21.30 18.66 -16.58
CA LYS A 13 20.89 20.02 -16.16
C LYS A 13 19.54 20.47 -16.74
N SER A 14 19.17 19.98 -17.93
CA SER A 14 17.87 20.27 -18.53
C SER A 14 16.79 19.23 -18.18
N LEU A 15 17.19 17.99 -17.85
CA LEU A 15 16.25 16.92 -17.53
C LEU A 15 15.81 16.92 -16.07
N VAL A 16 16.71 17.30 -15.16
CA VAL A 16 16.48 17.39 -13.71
C VAL A 16 17.10 18.68 -13.18
N PRO A 17 16.58 19.87 -13.57
CA PRO A 17 17.23 21.15 -13.27
C PRO A 17 17.37 21.46 -11.78
N SER A 18 16.47 20.91 -10.94
CA SER A 18 16.55 21.04 -9.48
C SER A 18 17.68 20.21 -8.85
N HIS A 19 18.13 19.14 -9.52
CA HIS A 19 19.11 18.17 -9.00
C HIS A 19 20.07 17.77 -10.12
N PRO A 20 20.88 18.71 -10.64
CA PRO A 20 21.77 18.43 -11.76
C PRO A 20 22.87 17.43 -11.42
N ASP A 21 23.13 17.16 -10.14
CA ASP A 21 24.13 16.18 -9.68
C ASP A 21 23.57 14.78 -9.48
N THR A 22 22.31 14.56 -9.89
CA THR A 22 21.69 13.24 -9.97
C THR A 22 22.63 12.21 -10.60
N ALA A 23 22.78 11.07 -9.93
CA ALA A 23 23.63 9.98 -10.38
C ALA A 23 23.08 9.33 -11.65
N ILE A 24 23.99 8.83 -12.48
CA ILE A 24 23.67 8.05 -13.68
C ILE A 24 23.98 6.59 -13.40
N ASP A 25 22.99 5.73 -13.63
CA ASP A 25 23.07 4.28 -13.48
C ASP A 25 22.90 3.66 -14.87
N CYS A 26 24.02 3.36 -15.53
CA CYS A 26 24.08 2.91 -16.92
C CYS A 26 23.38 3.86 -17.90
N ALA A 27 22.16 3.55 -18.31
CA ALA A 27 21.35 4.31 -19.26
C ALA A 27 20.15 5.02 -18.59
N SER A 28 20.24 5.25 -17.27
CA SER A 28 19.16 5.84 -16.47
C SER A 28 19.68 6.91 -15.53
N LEU A 29 18.85 7.89 -15.19
CA LEU A 29 19.04 8.78 -14.05
C LEU A 29 18.45 8.13 -12.79
N VAL A 30 19.10 8.34 -11.66
CA VAL A 30 18.64 7.86 -10.35
C VAL A 30 17.69 8.88 -9.73
N LEU A 31 16.51 8.44 -9.29
CA LEU A 31 15.55 9.30 -8.59
C LEU A 31 15.54 8.97 -7.09
N THR A 32 15.39 10.01 -6.29
CA THR A 32 15.45 9.94 -4.83
C THR A 32 14.11 10.29 -4.19
N ILE A 33 13.88 9.75 -2.99
CA ILE A 33 12.64 9.98 -2.24
C ILE A 33 12.55 11.46 -1.85
N GLY A 34 11.43 12.08 -2.19
CA GLY A 34 11.19 13.49 -1.92
C GLY A 34 10.65 13.78 -0.52
N THR A 35 10.22 15.02 -0.33
CA THR A 35 9.75 15.56 0.94
C THR A 35 8.35 15.11 1.38
N GLU A 36 7.54 14.50 0.51
CA GLU A 36 6.16 14.14 0.84
C GLU A 36 5.89 12.66 0.61
N VAL A 37 5.14 12.08 1.54
CA VAL A 37 4.65 10.72 1.44
C VAL A 37 3.21 10.66 1.93
N TYR A 38 2.37 9.86 1.29
CA TYR A 38 1.10 9.44 1.85
C TYR A 38 1.10 7.93 1.97
N ILE A 39 0.68 7.40 3.12
CA ILE A 39 0.52 5.98 3.35
C ILE A 39 -0.93 5.79 3.75
N THR A 40 -1.55 4.77 3.19
CA THR A 40 -2.94 4.49 3.52
C THR A 40 -3.07 3.96 4.95
N PRO A 41 -4.15 4.32 5.67
CA PRO A 41 -4.31 3.95 7.07
C PRO A 41 -4.50 2.44 7.22
N ASN A 42 -3.80 1.87 8.19
CA ASN A 42 -3.92 0.46 8.60
C ASN A 42 -4.86 0.31 9.82
N SER A 43 -5.01 1.35 10.62
CA SER A 43 -5.91 1.43 11.77
C SER A 43 -6.72 2.73 11.79
N GLU A 44 -7.78 2.79 12.60
CA GLU A 44 -8.58 4.03 12.76
C GLU A 44 -7.77 5.21 13.32
N ASN A 45 -6.72 4.91 14.07
CA ASN A 45 -5.84 5.91 14.68
C ASN A 45 -4.75 6.43 13.73
N ASP A 46 -4.62 5.83 12.54
CA ASP A 46 -3.58 6.22 11.60
C ASP A 46 -3.92 7.53 10.90
N ILE A 47 -2.88 8.31 10.58
CA ILE A 47 -3.00 9.59 9.89
C ILE A 47 -3.52 9.34 8.48
N LYS A 48 -4.65 9.98 8.13
CA LYS A 48 -5.33 9.85 6.83
C LYS A 48 -4.93 10.92 5.81
N VAL A 49 -3.84 11.64 6.08
CA VAL A 49 -3.32 12.72 5.25
C VAL A 49 -1.85 12.50 4.93
N LYS A 50 -1.33 13.20 3.92
CA LYS A 50 0.10 13.16 3.59
C LYS A 50 0.96 13.64 4.76
N LYS A 51 2.12 13.01 4.92
CA LYS A 51 3.20 13.39 5.84
C LYS A 51 4.30 14.12 5.06
N THR A 52 4.81 15.19 5.65
CA THR A 52 6.03 15.88 5.19
C THR A 52 7.24 15.34 5.95
N LEU A 53 8.29 14.93 5.23
CA LEU A 53 9.53 14.40 5.77
C LEU A 53 10.53 15.53 6.01
N THR A 54 10.98 15.66 7.26
CA THR A 54 11.95 16.67 7.69
C THR A 54 13.35 16.05 7.83
N VAL A 55 14.33 16.85 8.25
CA VAL A 55 15.69 16.35 8.51
C VAL A 55 15.71 15.52 9.80
N GLU A 56 14.86 15.86 10.76
CA GLU A 56 14.71 15.19 12.05
C GLU A 56 13.89 13.90 11.93
N GLU A 57 12.93 13.86 11.00
CA GLU A 57 12.11 12.67 10.70
C GLU A 57 12.17 12.31 9.20
N PRO A 58 13.33 11.85 8.69
CA PRO A 58 13.50 11.56 7.27
C PRO A 58 12.96 10.19 6.88
N GLN A 59 12.75 9.29 7.84
CA GLN A 59 12.33 7.91 7.61
C GLN A 59 10.82 7.71 7.74
N PHE A 60 10.31 6.77 6.96
CA PHE A 60 8.95 6.27 7.08
C PHE A 60 8.88 4.80 6.70
N ILE A 61 7.76 4.18 7.07
CA ILE A 61 7.51 2.76 6.89
C ILE A 61 6.26 2.61 6.02
N ILE A 62 6.34 1.78 4.98
CA ILE A 62 5.16 1.30 4.26
C ILE A 62 4.81 -0.08 4.84
N PRO A 63 3.75 -0.20 5.66
CA PRO A 63 3.37 -1.49 6.24
C PRO A 63 3.00 -2.50 5.16
N LYS A 64 3.18 -3.79 5.45
CA LYS A 64 2.71 -4.85 4.55
C LYS A 64 1.20 -4.72 4.28
N GLY A 65 0.81 -4.92 3.04
CA GLY A 65 -0.58 -4.81 2.59
C GLY A 65 -1.11 -3.38 2.47
N GLN A 66 -0.27 -2.35 2.61
CA GLN A 66 -0.68 -0.95 2.45
C GLN A 66 -0.22 -0.37 1.12
N PHE A 67 -0.95 0.65 0.67
CA PHE A 67 -0.56 1.48 -0.45
C PHE A 67 0.17 2.73 0.04
N ALA A 68 0.99 3.31 -0.83
CA ALA A 68 1.59 4.61 -0.57
C ALA A 68 1.73 5.45 -1.85
N LEU A 69 1.70 6.77 -1.69
CA LEU A 69 2.15 7.74 -2.68
C LEU A 69 3.51 8.27 -2.25
N LEU A 70 4.51 8.09 -3.11
CA LEU A 70 5.85 8.64 -2.95
C LEU A 70 6.03 9.75 -3.97
N ILE A 71 6.62 10.87 -3.59
CA ILE A 71 7.05 11.90 -4.54
C ILE A 71 8.57 11.85 -4.72
N THR A 72 9.07 12.20 -5.89
CA THR A 72 10.52 12.38 -6.11
C THR A 72 11.04 13.66 -5.49
N GLU A 73 12.33 13.71 -5.16
CA GLU A 73 12.98 14.97 -4.83
C GLU A 73 13.23 15.79 -6.10
N GLU A 74 13.58 15.11 -7.19
CA GLU A 74 13.87 15.71 -8.48
C GLU A 74 12.59 16.22 -9.17
N GLU A 75 12.67 17.44 -9.68
CA GLU A 75 11.77 17.96 -10.72
C GLU A 75 12.23 17.44 -12.08
N VAL A 76 11.44 16.54 -12.67
CA VAL A 76 11.74 15.87 -13.93
C VAL A 76 11.15 16.65 -15.09
N HIS A 77 11.98 16.88 -16.11
CA HIS A 77 11.60 17.49 -17.38
C HIS A 77 11.78 16.47 -18.49
N VAL A 78 10.71 16.21 -19.23
CA VAL A 78 10.73 15.37 -20.43
C VAL A 78 10.60 16.30 -21.65
N PRO A 79 11.62 16.36 -22.52
CA PRO A 79 11.54 17.17 -23.73
C PRO A 79 10.35 16.75 -24.63
N TYR A 80 9.84 17.66 -25.45
CA TYR A 80 8.66 17.42 -26.28
C TYR A 80 8.86 16.33 -27.36
N GLN A 81 10.10 16.04 -27.71
CA GLN A 81 10.48 15.00 -28.69
C GLN A 81 10.84 13.66 -28.04
N ASN A 82 10.59 13.52 -26.75
CA ASN A 82 11.02 12.36 -25.97
C ASN A 82 9.89 11.84 -25.09
N ILE A 83 9.95 10.54 -24.85
CA ILE A 83 9.20 9.88 -23.78
C ILE A 83 10.19 9.35 -22.76
N ALA A 84 9.79 9.29 -21.49
CA ALA A 84 10.61 8.65 -20.46
C ALA A 84 9.86 7.49 -19.81
N PHE A 85 10.61 6.58 -19.20
CA PHE A 85 10.10 5.40 -18.53
C PHE A 85 10.69 5.31 -17.14
N ILE A 86 9.89 4.82 -16.19
CA ILE A 86 10.26 4.74 -14.78
C ILE A 86 10.28 3.31 -14.28
N SER A 87 11.18 3.01 -13.36
CA SER A 87 11.21 1.73 -12.67
C SER A 87 11.76 1.85 -11.26
N PHE A 88 11.27 1.02 -10.35
CA PHE A 88 11.88 0.87 -9.04
C PHE A 88 13.25 0.19 -9.12
N LYS A 89 14.15 0.57 -8.22
CA LYS A 89 15.39 -0.18 -8.00
C LYS A 89 15.04 -1.59 -7.49
N ALA A 90 15.78 -2.60 -7.98
CA ALA A 90 15.49 -4.01 -7.74
C ALA A 90 15.38 -4.36 -6.24
N LYS A 91 16.19 -3.72 -5.38
CA LYS A 91 16.17 -3.92 -3.93
C LYS A 91 14.78 -3.72 -3.29
N TYR A 92 13.94 -2.86 -3.84
CA TYR A 92 12.57 -2.64 -3.34
C TYR A 92 11.57 -3.64 -3.94
N LYS A 93 11.77 -4.01 -5.21
CA LYS A 93 10.96 -5.04 -5.88
C LYS A 93 11.06 -6.38 -5.16
N TYR A 94 12.26 -6.77 -4.73
CA TYR A 94 12.46 -8.02 -3.97
C TYR A 94 11.85 -7.99 -2.57
N LYS A 95 11.55 -6.81 -2.02
CA LYS A 95 10.79 -6.66 -0.77
C LYS A 95 9.27 -6.72 -0.99
N GLY A 96 8.81 -6.95 -2.23
CA GLY A 96 7.40 -6.96 -2.59
C GLY A 96 6.79 -5.57 -2.78
N LEU A 97 7.60 -4.52 -2.92
CA LEU A 97 7.09 -3.19 -3.25
C LEU A 97 6.80 -3.11 -4.76
N ILE A 98 5.52 -3.06 -5.09
CA ILE A 98 5.01 -3.08 -6.47
C ILE A 98 4.69 -1.64 -6.89
N ASN A 99 5.13 -1.25 -8.09
CA ASN A 99 4.67 -0.01 -8.70
C ASN A 99 3.28 -0.22 -9.29
N VAL A 100 2.30 0.56 -8.83
CA VAL A 100 0.94 0.59 -9.38
C VAL A 100 0.66 1.87 -10.18
N SER A 101 1.63 2.79 -10.27
CA SER A 101 1.54 3.95 -11.17
C SER A 101 1.73 3.57 -12.64
N GLY A 102 1.50 4.55 -13.52
CA GLY A 102 1.98 4.49 -14.90
C GLY A 102 3.48 4.22 -14.99
N PHE A 103 3.90 3.60 -16.09
CA PHE A 103 5.29 3.17 -16.32
C PHE A 103 6.10 4.16 -17.18
N HIS A 104 5.45 5.16 -17.76
CA HIS A 104 6.04 6.17 -18.62
C HIS A 104 5.69 7.59 -18.15
N VAL A 105 6.44 8.57 -18.67
CA VAL A 105 6.25 10.00 -18.45
C VAL A 105 6.18 10.65 -19.82
N ASP A 106 5.10 11.39 -20.05
CA ASP A 106 4.75 11.95 -21.36
C ASP A 106 5.71 13.04 -21.84
N PRO A 107 5.81 13.24 -23.16
CA PRO A 107 6.54 14.36 -23.73
C PRO A 107 6.02 15.70 -23.23
N GLY A 108 6.93 16.62 -22.92
CA GLY A 108 6.58 17.93 -22.38
C GLY A 108 6.28 17.96 -20.88
N TRP A 109 6.33 16.81 -20.19
CA TRP A 109 6.19 16.77 -18.74
C TRP A 109 7.22 17.66 -18.04
N LYS A 110 6.75 18.41 -17.03
CA LYS A 110 7.59 19.16 -16.11
C LYS A 110 7.02 18.97 -14.71
N GLY A 111 7.85 18.64 -13.73
CA GLY A 111 7.42 18.47 -12.35
C GLY A 111 8.01 17.24 -11.68
N LYS A 112 7.78 17.13 -10.37
CA LYS A 112 8.07 15.94 -9.58
C LYS A 112 7.17 14.78 -10.01
N LEU A 113 7.69 13.56 -9.90
CA LEU A 113 6.94 12.35 -10.22
C LEU A 113 6.30 11.79 -8.96
N THR A 114 5.03 11.40 -9.06
CA THR A 114 4.33 10.66 -8.00
C THR A 114 4.30 9.18 -8.36
N PHE A 115 4.81 8.34 -7.46
CA PHE A 115 4.74 6.89 -7.55
C PHE A 115 3.66 6.38 -6.60
N SER A 116 2.66 5.71 -7.15
CA SER A 116 1.71 4.91 -6.38
C SER A 116 2.30 3.51 -6.23
N VAL A 117 2.44 3.04 -5.00
CA VAL A 117 3.03 1.73 -4.68
C VAL A 117 2.13 0.90 -3.79
N TYR A 118 2.27 -0.42 -3.87
CA TYR A 118 1.65 -1.39 -2.97
C TYR A 118 2.71 -2.31 -2.36
N ASN A 119 2.69 -2.46 -1.04
CA ASN A 119 3.56 -3.42 -0.37
C ASN A 119 2.89 -4.81 -0.32
N ALA A 120 3.16 -5.63 -1.33
CA ALA A 120 2.75 -7.04 -1.38
C ALA A 120 3.72 -7.98 -0.64
N GLY A 121 4.77 -7.42 -0.02
CA GLY A 121 5.81 -8.17 0.66
C GLY A 121 5.34 -8.82 1.96
N PRO A 122 6.15 -9.74 2.50
CA PRO A 122 5.86 -10.38 3.79
C PRO A 122 6.16 -9.46 4.98
N SER A 123 6.91 -8.36 4.77
CA SER A 123 7.41 -7.47 5.81
C SER A 123 7.23 -6.00 5.44
N ASP A 124 7.34 -5.14 6.44
CA ASP A 124 7.31 -3.70 6.24
C ASP A 124 8.54 -3.20 5.45
N VAL A 125 8.36 -2.12 4.70
CA VAL A 125 9.43 -1.52 3.88
C VAL A 125 9.77 -0.14 4.43
N VAL A 126 10.99 0.00 4.94
CA VAL A 126 11.54 1.29 5.40
C VAL A 126 12.16 2.03 4.22
N LEU A 127 11.80 3.30 4.06
CA LEU A 127 12.37 4.26 3.12
C LEU A 127 12.76 5.54 3.86
N GLU A 128 13.59 6.35 3.22
CA GLU A 128 14.13 7.57 3.80
C GLU A 128 14.23 8.64 2.71
N LYS A 129 13.91 9.88 3.07
CA LYS A 129 14.08 11.05 2.23
C LYS A 129 15.52 11.15 1.69
N GLY A 130 15.66 11.50 0.42
CA GLY A 130 16.94 11.63 -0.28
C GLY A 130 17.56 10.30 -0.73
N ASN A 131 17.04 9.15 -0.27
CA ASN A 131 17.60 7.87 -0.69
C ASN A 131 17.14 7.46 -2.11
N PRO A 132 18.05 6.90 -2.94
CA PRO A 132 17.71 6.35 -4.25
C PRO A 132 16.64 5.25 -4.20
N PHE A 133 15.55 5.43 -4.95
CA PHE A 133 14.45 4.46 -4.99
C PHE A 133 13.98 4.06 -6.40
N ALA A 134 14.09 4.97 -7.36
CA ALA A 134 13.66 4.74 -8.72
C ALA A 134 14.75 5.10 -9.73
N LEU A 135 14.53 4.69 -10.97
CA LEU A 135 15.34 4.99 -12.14
C LEU A 135 14.40 5.57 -13.21
N ILE A 136 14.92 6.50 -14.00
CA ILE A 136 14.24 7.03 -15.19
C ILE A 136 15.18 6.99 -16.40
N TRP A 137 14.68 6.52 -17.54
CA TRP A 137 15.41 6.54 -18.81
C TRP A 137 14.54 7.10 -19.93
N TYR A 138 15.19 7.58 -20.99
CA TYR A 138 14.54 8.36 -22.04
C TYR A 138 14.69 7.68 -23.39
N ALA A 139 13.68 7.88 -24.26
CA ALA A 139 13.69 7.46 -25.64
C ALA A 139 13.31 8.62 -26.57
N ASP A 140 13.92 8.67 -27.74
CA ASP A 140 13.50 9.54 -28.84
C ASP A 140 12.21 9.00 -29.45
N LEU A 141 11.24 9.89 -29.64
CA LEU A 141 10.05 9.67 -30.47
C LEU A 141 10.39 9.93 -31.95
N ASP A 142 9.56 9.41 -32.84
CA ASP A 142 9.58 9.85 -34.23
C ASP A 142 9.11 11.32 -34.35
N GLN A 143 9.29 11.90 -35.54
CA GLN A 143 8.98 13.30 -35.80
C GLN A 143 7.75 13.44 -36.72
N GLU A 144 6.90 12.42 -36.79
CA GLU A 144 5.73 12.46 -37.66
C GLU A 144 4.75 13.57 -37.21
N GLY A 145 4.27 14.38 -38.16
CA GLY A 145 3.38 15.51 -37.88
C GLY A 145 4.05 16.73 -37.21
N ILE A 146 5.38 16.75 -37.08
CA ILE A 146 6.13 17.92 -36.58
C ILE A 146 6.52 18.82 -37.77
N PHE A 147 6.03 20.06 -37.77
CA PHE A 147 6.35 21.05 -38.81
C PHE A 147 7.39 22.04 -38.30
N ASN A 148 8.44 22.30 -39.10
CA ASN A 148 9.53 23.24 -38.77
C ASN A 148 10.22 23.02 -37.42
N GLY A 149 10.20 21.79 -36.89
CA GLY A 149 10.79 21.48 -35.59
C GLY A 149 10.04 22.09 -34.40
N ASP A 150 8.80 22.56 -34.58
CA ASP A 150 7.97 23.07 -33.49
C ASP A 150 7.26 21.92 -32.76
N TYR A 151 7.93 21.40 -31.74
CA TYR A 151 7.37 20.35 -30.90
C TYR A 151 6.39 20.87 -29.84
N ALA A 152 6.45 22.16 -29.48
CA ALA A 152 5.66 22.71 -28.37
C ALA A 152 4.19 22.91 -28.75
N ASN A 153 3.93 23.24 -30.02
CA ASN A 153 2.57 23.40 -30.53
C ASN A 153 1.88 22.08 -30.91
N ASN A 154 2.58 20.95 -30.79
CA ASN A 154 1.96 19.64 -30.96
C ASN A 154 0.80 19.45 -29.95
N GLN A 155 -0.29 18.82 -30.36
CA GLN A 155 -1.42 18.50 -29.50
C GLN A 155 -1.17 17.28 -28.60
N TYR A 156 -0.21 16.42 -28.97
CA TYR A 156 0.13 15.17 -28.27
C TYR A 156 1.26 15.34 -27.24
N VAL A 157 1.43 16.54 -26.69
CA VAL A 157 2.40 16.82 -25.61
C VAL A 157 1.67 17.33 -24.37
N LYS A 158 2.25 17.06 -23.20
CA LYS A 158 1.73 17.53 -21.92
C LYS A 158 1.90 19.04 -21.81
N LYS A 159 0.80 19.74 -21.49
CA LYS A 159 0.74 21.20 -21.28
C LYS A 159 0.27 21.59 -19.88
N ASP A 160 0.10 20.59 -19.02
CA ASP A 160 -0.36 20.78 -17.64
C ASP A 160 0.67 21.55 -16.80
N LYS A 161 0.18 22.16 -15.72
CA LYS A 161 1.05 22.87 -14.77
C LYS A 161 2.02 21.88 -14.11
N PRO A 162 3.25 22.32 -13.80
CA PRO A 162 4.20 21.44 -13.14
C PRO A 162 3.70 20.91 -11.80
N ILE A 163 3.81 19.60 -11.61
CA ILE A 163 3.46 18.96 -10.33
C ILE A 163 4.61 19.19 -9.35
N THR A 164 4.31 19.74 -8.17
CA THR A 164 5.31 20.02 -7.13
C THR A 164 5.03 19.30 -5.81
N SER A 165 3.82 18.78 -5.64
CA SER A 165 3.38 18.11 -4.41
C SER A 165 2.32 17.04 -4.72
N ILE A 166 2.10 16.17 -3.75
CA ILE A 166 0.96 15.25 -3.75
C ILE A 166 -0.30 16.10 -3.49
N SER A 167 -1.22 16.13 -4.46
CA SER A 167 -2.47 16.88 -4.38
C SER A 167 -3.49 16.20 -3.46
N SER A 168 -4.44 16.99 -2.95
CA SER A 168 -5.58 16.48 -2.17
C SER A 168 -6.35 15.40 -2.93
N ASP A 169 -6.56 15.59 -4.23
CA ASP A 169 -7.37 14.68 -5.05
C ASP A 169 -6.72 13.29 -5.11
N LYS A 170 -5.39 13.23 -5.28
CA LYS A 170 -4.65 11.95 -5.26
C LYS A 170 -4.73 11.24 -3.91
N VAL A 171 -4.73 11.99 -2.81
CA VAL A 171 -4.90 11.41 -1.47
C VAL A 171 -6.32 10.87 -1.32
N THR A 172 -7.33 11.64 -1.72
CA THR A 172 -8.75 11.23 -1.70
C THR A 172 -8.98 9.96 -2.52
N ASP A 173 -8.43 9.88 -3.73
CA ASP A 173 -8.58 8.72 -4.63
C ASP A 173 -7.96 7.43 -4.04
N MET A 174 -7.02 7.58 -3.09
CA MET A 174 -6.40 6.48 -2.37
C MET A 174 -6.93 6.29 -0.95
N THR A 175 -7.90 7.10 -0.54
CA THR A 175 -8.54 6.99 0.78
C THR A 175 -9.75 6.08 0.69
N GLY A 176 -9.73 4.98 1.43
CA GLY A 176 -10.82 4.01 1.48
C GLY A 176 -10.43 2.78 2.30
N ASP A 177 -11.37 1.86 2.50
CA ASP A 177 -11.08 0.59 3.16
C ASP A 177 -10.17 -0.28 2.30
N ILE A 178 -8.97 -0.57 2.80
CA ILE A 178 -8.04 -1.46 2.12
C ILE A 178 -8.28 -2.88 2.61
N PHE A 179 -8.78 -3.72 1.71
CA PHE A 179 -8.94 -5.15 1.92
C PHE A 179 -7.67 -5.87 1.47
N SER A 180 -6.60 -5.76 2.27
CA SER A 180 -5.39 -6.53 2.01
C SER A 180 -5.55 -7.99 2.48
N PRO A 181 -4.88 -8.97 1.84
CA PRO A 181 -4.91 -10.36 2.30
C PRO A 181 -4.47 -10.52 3.76
N PHE A 182 -3.58 -9.64 4.24
CA PHE A 182 -3.13 -9.62 5.63
C PHE A 182 -4.21 -9.13 6.59
N LYS A 183 -4.96 -8.09 6.22
CA LYS A 183 -6.11 -7.61 6.99
C LYS A 183 -7.20 -8.69 7.05
N LEU A 184 -7.52 -9.29 5.90
CA LEU A 184 -8.49 -10.39 5.83
C LEU A 184 -8.08 -11.58 6.70
N LYS A 185 -6.79 -11.97 6.69
CA LYS A 185 -6.29 -13.03 7.56
C LYS A 185 -6.50 -12.69 9.04
N LYS A 186 -6.17 -11.47 9.44
CA LYS A 186 -6.37 -11.00 10.82
C LYS A 186 -7.85 -11.02 11.21
N ASP A 187 -8.73 -10.48 10.38
CA ASP A 187 -10.18 -10.47 10.63
C ASP A 187 -10.74 -11.90 10.75
N ILE A 188 -10.24 -12.85 9.94
CA ILE A 188 -10.60 -14.28 10.05
C ILE A 188 -10.11 -14.89 11.37
N GLU A 189 -8.90 -14.56 11.82
CA GLU A 189 -8.35 -15.04 13.09
C GLU A 189 -9.16 -14.52 14.28
N GLU A 190 -9.48 -13.22 14.30
CA GLU A 190 -10.33 -12.60 15.32
C GLU A 190 -11.74 -13.20 15.34
N LEU A 191 -12.32 -13.46 14.17
CA LEU A 191 -13.63 -14.11 14.04
C LEU A 191 -13.60 -15.55 14.59
N LYS A 192 -12.54 -16.32 14.27
CA LYS A 192 -12.34 -17.68 14.81
C LYS A 192 -12.22 -17.66 16.33
N GLU A 193 -11.47 -16.71 16.89
CA GLU A 193 -11.35 -16.57 18.34
C GLU A 193 -12.68 -16.25 19.01
N LYS A 194 -13.47 -15.34 18.41
CA LYS A 194 -14.81 -15.00 18.90
C LYS A 194 -15.73 -16.22 18.89
N TYR A 195 -15.81 -16.94 17.78
CA TYR A 195 -16.63 -18.16 17.69
C TYR A 195 -16.18 -19.25 18.66
N ASN A 196 -14.88 -19.43 18.85
CA ASN A 196 -14.37 -20.41 19.82
C ASN A 196 -14.80 -20.06 21.25
N LYS A 197 -14.81 -18.77 21.62
CA LYS A 197 -15.31 -18.32 22.93
C LYS A 197 -16.82 -18.60 23.07
N GLU A 198 -17.62 -18.24 22.07
CA GLU A 198 -19.06 -18.50 22.07
C GLU A 198 -19.38 -20.00 22.14
N ILE A 199 -18.65 -20.85 21.42
CA ILE A 199 -18.80 -22.32 21.49
C ILE A 199 -18.47 -22.84 22.89
N ILE A 200 -17.43 -22.32 23.54
CA ILE A 200 -17.08 -22.72 24.91
C ILE A 200 -18.18 -22.31 25.91
N GLU A 201 -18.75 -21.11 25.73
CA GLU A 201 -19.83 -20.60 26.56
C GLU A 201 -21.10 -21.46 26.41
N ILE A 202 -21.52 -21.74 25.18
CA ILE A 202 -22.65 -22.64 24.89
C ILE A 202 -22.41 -24.03 25.48
N LYS A 203 -21.20 -24.60 25.36
CA LYS A 203 -20.89 -25.91 25.97
C LYS A 203 -21.02 -25.88 27.49
N LYS A 204 -20.63 -24.79 28.15
CA LYS A 204 -20.82 -24.63 29.60
C LYS A 204 -22.30 -24.57 29.97
N GLU A 205 -23.10 -23.83 29.22
CA GLU A 205 -24.55 -23.75 29.44
C GLU A 205 -25.24 -25.11 29.24
N VAL A 206 -24.90 -25.83 28.17
CA VAL A 206 -25.40 -27.18 27.89
C VAL A 206 -25.05 -28.13 29.03
N ASN A 207 -23.78 -28.16 29.46
CA ASN A 207 -23.36 -29.01 30.58
C ASN A 207 -24.09 -28.66 31.89
N ALA A 208 -24.36 -27.38 32.14
CA ALA A 208 -25.13 -26.94 33.30
C ALA A 208 -26.60 -27.38 33.21
N ILE A 209 -27.21 -27.34 32.02
CA ILE A 209 -28.56 -27.83 31.77
C ILE A 209 -28.62 -29.35 31.94
N GLU A 210 -27.69 -30.09 31.35
CA GLU A 210 -27.58 -31.55 31.51
C GLU A 210 -27.41 -31.94 32.98
N GLY A 211 -26.54 -31.25 33.72
CA GLY A 211 -26.38 -31.45 35.16
C GLY A 211 -27.68 -31.21 35.93
N LYS A 212 -28.40 -30.12 35.65
CA LYS A 212 -29.71 -29.84 36.27
C LYS A 212 -30.73 -30.93 35.91
N LEU A 213 -30.74 -31.41 34.67
CA LEU A 213 -31.65 -32.47 34.20
C LEU A 213 -31.37 -33.79 34.91
N LEU A 214 -30.10 -34.18 35.05
CA LEU A 214 -29.68 -35.39 35.79
C LEU A 214 -30.11 -35.34 37.25
N VAL A 215 -29.90 -34.20 37.92
CA VAL A 215 -30.35 -34.02 39.32
C VAL A 215 -31.88 -34.13 39.42
N ARG A 216 -32.62 -33.50 38.51
CA ARG A 216 -34.10 -33.52 38.51
C ARG A 216 -34.67 -34.92 38.23
N THR A 217 -34.10 -35.63 37.27
CA THR A 217 -34.50 -37.01 36.94
C THR A 217 -34.14 -37.97 38.08
N GLY A 218 -32.96 -37.83 38.70
CA GLY A 218 -32.57 -38.59 39.88
C GLY A 218 -33.54 -38.39 41.06
N LEU A 219 -33.94 -37.15 41.33
CA LEU A 219 -34.95 -36.83 42.35
C LEU A 219 -36.30 -37.50 42.06
N LEU A 220 -36.77 -37.48 40.81
CA LEU A 220 -38.04 -38.14 40.41
C LEU A 220 -37.98 -39.66 40.57
N ILE A 221 -36.87 -40.29 40.22
CA ILE A 221 -36.69 -41.74 40.42
C ILE A 221 -36.66 -42.07 41.91
N PHE A 222 -35.94 -41.28 42.72
CA PHE A 222 -35.86 -41.49 44.17
C PHE A 222 -37.22 -41.35 44.86
N THR A 223 -38.02 -40.33 44.49
CA THR A 223 -39.37 -40.16 45.04
C THR A 223 -40.28 -41.30 44.62
N PHE A 224 -40.22 -41.76 43.36
CA PHE A 224 -41.00 -42.89 42.87
C PHE A 224 -40.68 -44.20 43.63
N ILE A 225 -39.39 -44.52 43.80
CA ILE A 225 -38.95 -45.70 44.55
C ILE A 225 -39.40 -45.63 46.01
N SER A 226 -39.25 -44.45 46.64
CA SER A 226 -39.67 -44.24 48.02
C SER A 226 -41.18 -44.47 48.20
N LEU A 227 -41.99 -43.98 47.26
CA LEU A 227 -43.44 -44.19 47.26
C LEU A 227 -43.79 -45.68 47.15
N LEU A 228 -43.10 -46.40 46.26
CA LEU A 228 -43.30 -47.84 46.04
C LEU A 228 -42.99 -48.66 47.31
N ILE A 229 -41.91 -48.32 48.02
CA ILE A 229 -41.54 -48.95 49.30
C ILE A 229 -42.62 -48.73 50.36
N VAL A 230 -43.16 -47.52 50.45
CA VAL A 230 -44.25 -47.19 51.39
C VAL A 230 -45.51 -48.01 51.05
N ILE A 231 -45.90 -48.09 49.78
CA ILE A 231 -47.05 -48.88 49.33
C ILE A 231 -46.88 -50.36 49.68
N ILE A 232 -45.69 -50.94 49.43
CA ILE A 232 -45.40 -52.34 49.77
C ILE A 232 -45.49 -52.59 51.28
N ARG A 233 -45.05 -51.63 52.12
CA ARG A 233 -45.17 -51.74 53.58
C ARG A 233 -46.62 -51.65 54.08
N LEU A 234 -47.48 -50.90 53.40
CA LEU A 234 -48.90 -50.76 53.75
C LEU A 234 -49.75 -51.96 53.33
N LEU A 235 -49.29 -52.75 52.36
CA LEU A 235 -49.97 -53.95 51.84
C LEU A 235 -49.54 -55.26 52.54
N LYS A 236 -48.58 -55.20 53.48
CA LYS A 236 -48.16 -56.31 54.35
C LYS A 236 -48.76 -56.15 55.74
#